data_AF-A0A8C1CZD5-F1
#
_entry.id   AF-A0A8C1CZD5-F1
#
_cell.length_a   1.000
_cell.length_b   1.000
_cell.length_c   1.000
_cell.angle_alpha   90.00
_cell.angle_beta   90.00
_cell.angle_gamma   90.00
#
_symmetry.space_group_name_H-M   'P 1'
#
loop_
_entity.id
_entity.type
_entity.pdbx_description
1 polymer ?
#
loop_
_entity_poly.entity_id
_entity_poly.type
_entity_poly.pdbx_seq_one_letter_code
_entity_poly.pdbx_strand_id
1 'polypeptide(L)'
;MISINIISIKRPYMYILWLYISFVNPVEMRIGLNEELNTGKSQLKGYSSDVRVDECRFHQAVKLEEFDTFRILNVCPSQGEQTVMQYQLCDELPCAPFQLFPSVQKDYVNRFVNLRCDLPPKRSVCILHTPVSLSVLYSMSQELSSPDQTAELQPKSKALLWEIPRFPGGAQLSALFKVDVPGLSSASLLEVGPVSMSFELPKQTCSGLQIRFLQLSPTQTGLSQHWVQYVTHSDSYIRI
;
A
#
# COMPACT_ATOMS: atom_id res chain seq x y z
N MET A 1 15.73 -20.63 -0.23
CA MET A 1 15.00 -19.55 0.48
C MET A 1 13.71 -19.32 -0.28
N ILE A 2 12.59 -19.18 0.42
CA ILE A 2 11.30 -18.79 -0.16
C ILE A 2 10.95 -17.45 0.44
N SER A 3 10.70 -16.44 -0.38
CA SER A 3 10.12 -15.16 0.03
C SER A 3 8.76 -15.01 -0.61
N ILE A 4 7.75 -14.65 0.18
CA ILE A 4 6.41 -14.35 -0.31
C ILE A 4 6.03 -12.93 0.02
N ASN A 5 5.98 -12.07 -0.99
CA ASN A 5 5.61 -10.65 -0.88
C ASN A 5 4.17 -10.44 -1.31
N ILE A 6 3.43 -9.59 -0.58
CA ILE A 6 2.07 -9.13 -0.92
C ILE A 6 2.10 -7.62 -1.17
N ILE A 7 2.38 -7.22 -2.41
CA ILE A 7 2.62 -5.81 -2.78
C ILE A 7 1.30 -5.12 -3.13
N SER A 8 0.87 -4.11 -2.39
CA SER A 8 -0.43 -3.42 -2.61
C SER A 8 -0.32 -2.08 -3.34
N ILE A 9 -0.34 -2.10 -4.67
CA ILE A 9 -0.25 -0.88 -5.48
C ILE A 9 -1.64 -0.25 -5.61
N LYS A 10 -1.80 0.97 -5.07
CA LYS A 10 -3.01 1.78 -5.31
C LYS A 10 -2.86 2.52 -6.63
N ARG A 11 -3.58 2.08 -7.65
CA ARG A 11 -3.94 2.91 -8.81
C ARG A 11 -5.21 3.71 -8.47
N PRO A 12 -5.52 4.80 -9.18
CA PRO A 12 -6.81 5.46 -9.00
C PRO A 12 -7.93 4.40 -9.12
N TYR A 13 -8.67 4.21 -8.03
CA TYR A 13 -9.81 3.28 -7.88
C TYR A 13 -9.51 1.78 -7.87
N MET A 14 -8.25 1.35 -7.75
CA MET A 14 -7.91 -0.07 -7.81
C MET A 14 -6.66 -0.41 -7.00
N TYR A 15 -6.75 -1.41 -6.13
CA TYR A 15 -5.61 -2.04 -5.48
C TYR A 15 -5.24 -3.30 -6.26
N ILE A 16 -4.03 -3.33 -6.83
CA ILE A 16 -3.46 -4.56 -7.39
C ILE A 16 -2.51 -5.13 -6.36
N LEU A 17 -2.75 -6.39 -5.97
CA LEU A 17 -1.90 -7.11 -5.05
C LEU A 17 -1.28 -8.32 -5.72
N TRP A 18 0.00 -8.50 -5.48
CA TRP A 18 0.80 -9.56 -6.08
C TRP A 18 1.31 -10.50 -5.01
N LEU A 19 1.15 -11.81 -5.22
CA LEU A 19 1.81 -12.85 -4.44
C LEU A 19 3.03 -13.32 -5.22
N TYR A 20 4.22 -12.93 -4.78
CA TYR A 20 5.49 -13.32 -5.39
C TYR A 20 6.10 -14.53 -4.68
N ILE A 21 6.84 -15.37 -5.41
CA ILE A 21 7.64 -16.45 -4.83
C ILE A 21 9.03 -16.36 -5.45
N SER A 22 10.07 -16.27 -4.62
CA SER A 22 11.46 -16.48 -5.04
C SER A 22 11.90 -17.89 -4.69
N PHE A 23 12.43 -18.64 -5.67
CA PHE A 23 12.76 -20.06 -5.48
C PHE A 23 14.08 -20.47 -6.15
N VAL A 24 14.87 -21.32 -5.47
CA VAL A 24 16.19 -21.79 -5.94
C VAL A 24 16.14 -23.15 -6.68
N ASN A 25 15.29 -24.10 -6.25
CA ASN A 25 15.13 -25.46 -6.82
C ASN A 25 13.65 -25.88 -7.10
N PRO A 26 13.13 -25.96 -8.32
CA PRO A 26 11.71 -26.24 -8.57
C PRO A 26 11.17 -27.48 -7.83
N VAL A 27 10.25 -27.27 -6.88
CA VAL A 27 9.59 -28.29 -6.04
C VAL A 27 8.11 -27.92 -5.96
N GLU A 28 7.22 -28.92 -5.91
CA GLU A 28 5.78 -28.67 -5.83
C GLU A 28 5.43 -28.08 -4.45
N MET A 29 4.58 -27.06 -4.45
CA MET A 29 4.20 -26.32 -3.25
C MET A 29 2.70 -26.22 -3.10
N ARG A 30 2.25 -26.34 -1.85
CA ARG A 30 0.87 -26.11 -1.40
C ARG A 30 0.83 -24.86 -0.55
N ILE A 31 0.04 -23.87 -0.96
CA ILE A 31 -0.11 -22.59 -0.26
C ILE A 31 -1.56 -22.46 0.19
N GLY A 32 -1.80 -22.46 1.50
CA GLY A 32 -3.13 -22.21 2.07
C GLY A 32 -3.37 -20.73 2.32
N LEU A 33 -4.42 -20.16 1.74
CA LEU A 33 -4.88 -18.78 1.98
C LEU A 33 -6.01 -18.75 3.01
N ASN A 34 -6.53 -17.56 3.35
CA ASN A 34 -7.71 -17.42 4.20
C ASN A 34 -8.84 -18.35 3.75
N GLU A 35 -9.39 -19.12 4.68
CA GLU A 35 -10.48 -20.07 4.43
C GLU A 35 -11.74 -19.34 3.91
N GLU A 36 -12.01 -18.16 4.47
CA GLU A 36 -13.14 -17.30 4.15
C GLU A 36 -12.83 -16.27 3.05
N LEU A 37 -11.81 -16.52 2.21
CA LEU A 37 -11.53 -15.65 1.06
C LEU A 37 -12.70 -15.70 0.07
N ASN A 38 -13.34 -14.57 -0.17
CA ASN A 38 -14.45 -14.45 -1.10
C ASN A 38 -14.01 -13.69 -2.36
N THR A 39 -14.25 -14.30 -3.53
CA THR A 39 -13.95 -13.68 -4.84
C THR A 39 -15.25 -13.23 -5.51
N GLY A 40 -15.32 -11.97 -5.94
CA GLY A 40 -16.40 -11.43 -6.74
C GLY A 40 -17.25 -10.34 -6.07
N LYS A 41 -17.97 -9.57 -6.90
CA LYS A 41 -18.82 -8.44 -6.50
C LYS A 41 -20.16 -8.90 -5.90
N SER A 42 -20.14 -9.64 -4.81
CA SER A 42 -21.37 -10.01 -4.10
C SER A 42 -21.84 -8.85 -3.22
N GLN A 43 -23.05 -8.34 -3.46
CA GLN A 43 -23.65 -7.18 -2.75
C GLN A 43 -24.03 -7.47 -1.29
N LEU A 44 -23.89 -8.71 -0.82
CA LEU A 44 -24.18 -9.05 0.57
C LEU A 44 -22.98 -8.69 1.45
N LYS A 45 -22.97 -7.43 1.92
CA LYS A 45 -22.12 -6.95 3.03
C LYS A 45 -22.57 -7.64 4.33
N GLY A 46 -22.27 -8.92 4.46
CA GLY A 46 -22.30 -9.61 5.76
C GLY A 46 -21.22 -9.04 6.67
N TYR A 47 -21.53 -8.93 7.97
CA TYR A 47 -20.66 -8.43 9.04
C TYR A 47 -19.44 -9.32 9.36
N SER A 48 -19.09 -10.29 8.51
CA SER A 48 -17.94 -11.17 8.72
C SER A 48 -16.65 -10.47 8.34
N SER A 49 -15.58 -10.78 9.07
CA SER A 49 -14.19 -10.31 8.85
C SER A 49 -13.53 -10.88 7.59
N ASP A 50 -14.32 -11.32 6.62
CA ASP A 50 -13.88 -12.08 5.47
C ASP A 50 -13.03 -11.21 4.54
N VAL A 51 -11.89 -11.74 4.12
CA VAL A 51 -11.07 -11.12 3.08
C VAL A 51 -11.86 -11.20 1.77
N ARG A 52 -12.14 -10.04 1.17
CA ARG A 52 -12.88 -9.94 -0.09
C ARG A 52 -11.99 -9.40 -1.18
N VAL A 53 -12.04 -10.05 -2.34
CA VAL A 53 -11.30 -9.67 -3.53
C VAL A 53 -12.26 -9.66 -4.71
N ASP A 54 -12.17 -8.67 -5.59
CA ASP A 54 -13.10 -8.54 -6.73
C ASP A 54 -12.75 -9.52 -7.85
N GLU A 55 -11.45 -9.64 -8.13
CA GLU A 55 -10.92 -10.46 -9.22
C GLU A 55 -9.60 -11.10 -8.77
N CYS A 56 -9.39 -12.35 -9.16
CA CYS A 56 -8.15 -13.08 -8.99
C CYS A 56 -7.67 -13.57 -10.35
N ARG A 57 -6.37 -13.42 -10.63
CA ARG A 57 -5.68 -13.99 -11.77
C ARG A 57 -4.53 -14.85 -11.27
N PHE A 58 -4.39 -16.02 -11.84
CA PHE A 58 -3.39 -16.99 -11.43
C PHE A 58 -2.38 -17.22 -12.56
N HIS A 59 -1.14 -17.48 -12.20
CA HIS A 59 -0.14 -17.89 -13.16
C HIS A 59 -0.46 -19.28 -13.72
N GLN A 60 -0.08 -19.56 -14.96
CA GLN A 60 -0.27 -20.85 -15.63
C GLN A 60 0.33 -22.07 -14.91
N ALA A 61 1.21 -21.83 -13.93
CA ALA A 61 1.90 -22.87 -13.16
C ALA A 61 1.14 -23.23 -11.86
N VAL A 62 0.01 -22.56 -11.62
CA VAL A 62 -0.86 -22.77 -10.47
C VAL A 62 -1.99 -23.70 -10.86
N LYS A 63 -2.13 -24.81 -10.16
CA LYS A 63 -3.28 -25.72 -10.24
C LYS A 63 -4.31 -25.28 -9.20
N LEU A 64 -5.56 -25.16 -9.64
CA LEU A 64 -6.66 -24.59 -8.85
C LEU A 64 -7.65 -25.64 -8.32
N GLU A 65 -7.36 -26.94 -8.45
CA GLU A 65 -8.23 -28.06 -8.07
C GLU A 65 -8.75 -27.97 -6.63
N GLU A 66 -7.94 -27.42 -5.71
CA GLU A 66 -8.27 -27.27 -4.29
C GLU A 66 -8.65 -25.83 -3.90
N PHE A 67 -8.61 -24.89 -4.84
CA PHE A 67 -8.79 -23.47 -4.54
C PHE A 67 -10.24 -23.16 -4.15
N ASP A 68 -11.21 -23.71 -4.89
CA ASP A 68 -12.63 -23.38 -4.70
C ASP A 68 -13.19 -23.90 -3.38
N THR A 69 -12.65 -25.01 -2.86
CA THR A 69 -13.11 -25.63 -1.60
C THR A 69 -12.25 -25.23 -0.41
N PHE A 70 -10.92 -25.22 -0.56
CA PHE A 70 -9.98 -25.08 0.56
C PHE A 70 -9.14 -23.81 0.52
N ARG A 71 -9.27 -23.01 -0.55
CA ARG A 71 -8.41 -21.83 -0.81
C ARG A 71 -6.92 -22.19 -0.82
N ILE A 72 -6.63 -23.36 -1.39
CA ILE A 72 -5.27 -23.89 -1.55
C ILE A 72 -4.81 -23.69 -2.98
N LEU A 73 -3.61 -23.12 -3.15
CA LEU A 73 -2.91 -23.02 -4.43
C LEU A 73 -1.82 -24.08 -4.50
N ASN A 74 -1.87 -24.90 -5.55
CA ASN A 74 -0.84 -25.89 -5.85
C ASN A 74 0.08 -25.32 -6.94
N VAL A 75 1.37 -25.14 -6.66
CA VAL A 75 2.30 -24.41 -7.53
C VAL A 75 3.55 -25.23 -7.79
N CYS A 76 3.94 -25.33 -9.06
CA CYS A 76 5.27 -25.79 -9.46
C CYS A 76 6.03 -24.61 -10.09
N PRO A 77 6.75 -23.77 -9.31
CA PRO A 77 7.36 -22.59 -9.88
C PRO A 77 8.62 -22.93 -10.70
N SER A 78 8.94 -22.07 -11.65
CA SER A 78 10.26 -22.05 -12.26
C SER A 78 11.31 -21.51 -11.27
N GLN A 79 12.59 -21.78 -11.55
CA GLN A 79 13.67 -21.15 -10.82
C GLN A 79 13.61 -19.61 -10.96
N GLY A 80 13.82 -18.88 -9.87
CA GLY A 80 13.79 -17.42 -9.85
C GLY A 80 12.55 -16.84 -9.17
N GLU A 81 12.19 -15.61 -9.54
CA GLU A 81 11.01 -14.90 -9.03
C GLU A 81 9.81 -15.09 -9.94
N GLN A 82 8.68 -15.44 -9.36
CA GLN A 82 7.45 -15.69 -10.09
C GLN A 82 6.24 -15.13 -9.34
N THR A 83 5.40 -14.38 -10.05
CA THR A 83 4.05 -14.06 -9.56
C THR A 83 3.18 -15.30 -9.67
N VAL A 84 2.56 -15.74 -8.58
CA VAL A 84 1.64 -16.88 -8.57
C VAL A 84 0.18 -16.45 -8.60
N MET A 85 -0.15 -15.36 -7.94
CA MET A 85 -1.50 -14.83 -7.84
C MET A 85 -1.45 -13.31 -7.91
N GLN A 86 -2.33 -12.73 -8.72
CA GLN A 86 -2.63 -11.31 -8.75
C GLN A 86 -4.10 -11.16 -8.34
N TYR A 87 -4.40 -10.22 -7.46
CA TYR A 87 -5.78 -9.97 -7.06
C TYR A 87 -6.09 -8.48 -6.96
N GLN A 88 -7.36 -8.16 -7.13
CA GLN A 88 -7.86 -6.79 -7.19
C GLN A 88 -8.87 -6.50 -6.08
N LEU A 89 -8.77 -5.30 -5.50
CA LEU A 89 -9.84 -4.70 -4.70
C LEU A 89 -10.19 -3.32 -5.29
N CYS A 90 -11.48 -3.04 -5.50
CA CYS A 90 -12.04 -1.78 -5.99
C CYS A 90 -12.68 -0.98 -4.86
N ASP A 91 -13.11 -1.65 -3.79
CA ASP A 91 -13.69 -1.03 -2.59
C ASP A 91 -12.62 -0.48 -1.65
N GLU A 92 -13.05 0.21 -0.58
CA GLU A 92 -12.16 0.71 0.47
C GLU A 92 -11.36 -0.43 1.12
N LEU A 93 -10.05 -0.21 1.34
CA LEU A 93 -9.21 -1.17 2.03
C LEU A 93 -9.75 -1.41 3.45
N PRO A 94 -9.92 -2.67 3.87
CA PRO A 94 -10.35 -3.00 5.24
C PRO A 94 -9.45 -2.38 6.31
N CYS A 95 -8.14 -2.25 6.01
CA CYS A 95 -7.15 -1.66 6.89
C CYS A 95 -6.32 -0.62 6.11
N ALA A 96 -6.90 0.56 5.89
CA ALA A 96 -6.15 1.71 5.36
C ALA A 96 -5.12 2.17 6.42
N PRO A 97 -3.80 2.17 6.10
CA PRO A 97 -2.76 2.44 7.08
C PRO A 97 -2.65 3.93 7.47
N PHE A 98 -3.14 4.80 6.59
CA PHE A 98 -3.03 6.25 6.72
C PHE A 98 -4.33 6.96 6.40
N GLN A 99 -4.62 7.98 7.19
CA GLN A 99 -5.67 8.96 6.94
C GLN A 99 -5.04 10.31 6.66
N LEU A 100 -5.21 10.78 5.44
CA LEU A 100 -4.82 12.11 5.02
C LEU A 100 -6.00 13.07 5.16
N PHE A 101 -5.76 14.22 5.80
CA PHE A 101 -6.71 15.31 5.99
C PHE A 101 -6.10 16.60 5.41
N PRO A 102 -6.22 16.83 4.09
CA PRO A 102 -5.79 18.09 3.49
C PRO A 102 -6.76 19.20 3.87
N SER A 103 -6.24 20.39 4.18
CA SER A 103 -7.06 21.59 4.40
C SER A 103 -6.41 22.83 3.80
N VAL A 104 -7.26 23.67 3.21
CA VAL A 104 -6.85 24.94 2.59
C VAL A 104 -7.41 26.06 3.43
N GLN A 105 -6.54 26.92 3.97
CA GLN A 105 -6.98 28.12 4.68
C GLN A 105 -7.19 29.25 3.66
N LYS A 106 -8.28 30.01 3.85
CA LYS A 106 -8.75 31.04 2.91
C LYS A 106 -7.87 32.29 2.86
N ASP A 107 -7.06 32.52 3.90
CA ASP A 107 -6.32 33.78 4.10
C ASP A 107 -5.00 33.83 3.32
N TYR A 108 -5.05 33.48 2.03
CA TYR A 108 -3.94 33.47 1.08
C TYR A 108 -2.95 32.32 1.30
N VAL A 109 -2.98 31.36 0.36
CA VAL A 109 -1.88 30.47 -0.04
C VAL A 109 -1.30 29.50 1.03
N ASN A 110 -1.76 29.56 2.28
CA ASN A 110 -1.42 28.60 3.33
C ASN A 110 -2.13 27.26 3.11
N ARG A 111 -1.37 26.17 3.22
CA ARG A 111 -1.80 24.79 3.04
C ARG A 111 -1.46 24.00 4.29
N PHE A 112 -2.49 23.53 4.99
CA PHE A 112 -2.28 22.70 6.16
C PHE A 112 -2.61 21.26 5.80
N VAL A 113 -1.57 20.42 5.81
CA VAL A 113 -1.70 18.99 5.57
C VAL A 113 -1.55 18.29 6.92
N ASN A 114 -2.61 17.60 7.32
CA ASN A 114 -2.57 16.76 8.51
C ASN A 114 -2.63 15.30 8.09
N LEU A 115 -1.75 14.50 8.66
CA LEU A 115 -1.64 13.10 8.37
C LEU A 115 -1.66 12.30 9.66
N ARG A 116 -2.51 11.28 9.67
CA ARG A 116 -2.68 10.37 10.80
C ARG A 116 -2.32 8.95 10.37
N CYS A 117 -1.50 8.28 11.17
CA CYS A 117 -1.18 6.87 11.00
C CYS A 117 -2.13 6.04 11.86
N ASP A 118 -2.99 5.24 11.23
CA ASP A 118 -3.97 4.39 11.93
C ASP A 118 -3.42 2.99 12.24
N LEU A 119 -2.12 2.78 12.02
CA LEU A 119 -1.47 1.54 12.42
C LEU A 119 -1.38 1.44 13.95
N PRO A 120 -1.33 0.22 14.51
CA PRO A 120 -1.13 0.04 15.94
C PRO A 120 0.18 0.69 16.44
N PRO A 121 0.23 1.27 17.65
CA PRO A 121 1.40 2.00 18.16
C PRO A 121 2.72 1.23 18.24
N LYS A 122 2.66 -0.11 18.24
CA LYS A 122 3.84 -0.99 18.22
C LYS A 122 4.52 -1.08 16.84
N ARG A 123 3.93 -0.49 15.80
CA ARG A 123 4.44 -0.50 14.44
C ARG A 123 4.97 0.89 14.07
N SER A 124 6.03 0.93 13.29
CA SER A 124 6.56 2.15 12.67
C SER A 124 6.63 1.96 11.17
N VAL A 125 6.25 2.98 10.42
CA VAL A 125 6.37 3.01 8.97
C VAL A 125 7.70 3.66 8.59
N CYS A 126 8.36 3.10 7.57
CA CYS A 126 9.56 3.66 7.00
C CYS A 126 9.26 4.36 5.68
N ILE A 127 9.79 5.58 5.57
CA ILE A 127 9.87 6.42 4.37
C ILE A 127 8.51 6.70 3.74
N LEU A 128 7.92 7.81 4.16
CA LEU A 128 6.77 8.41 3.52
C LEU A 128 7.23 9.53 2.59
N HIS A 129 6.95 9.42 1.30
CA HIS A 129 7.06 10.56 0.38
C HIS A 129 5.66 11.03 0.06
N THR A 130 5.31 12.26 0.38
CA THR A 130 3.98 12.81 0.09
C THR A 130 4.12 13.94 -0.93
N PRO A 131 4.08 13.66 -2.25
CA PRO A 131 4.02 14.71 -3.25
C PRO A 131 2.68 15.42 -3.14
N VAL A 132 2.75 16.71 -2.81
CA VAL A 132 1.64 17.66 -2.89
C VAL A 132 1.78 18.42 -4.20
N SER A 133 0.92 18.14 -5.19
CA SER A 133 0.94 18.85 -6.47
C SER A 133 0.44 20.29 -6.29
N LEU A 134 1.26 21.27 -6.66
CA LEU A 134 0.94 22.70 -6.54
C LEU A 134 1.12 23.36 -7.91
N SER A 135 0.07 24.03 -8.38
CA SER A 135 -0.03 24.53 -9.75
C SER A 135 1.05 25.56 -10.12
N VAL A 136 1.54 26.34 -9.15
CA VAL A 136 2.60 27.34 -9.33
C VAL A 136 3.33 27.55 -7.99
N LEU A 137 4.66 27.57 -8.00
CA LEU A 137 5.47 27.72 -6.78
C LEU A 137 6.65 28.68 -7.03
N TYR A 138 6.76 29.75 -6.24
CA TYR A 138 7.91 30.68 -6.28
C TYR A 138 8.67 30.71 -4.94
N SER A 139 7.97 30.76 -3.82
CA SER A 139 8.54 30.65 -2.47
C SER A 139 7.65 29.79 -1.57
N MET A 140 8.27 29.16 -0.57
CA MET A 140 7.59 28.36 0.45
C MET A 140 8.26 28.59 1.80
N SER A 141 7.46 28.76 2.85
CA SER A 141 7.87 28.50 4.23
C SER A 141 7.08 27.33 4.81
N GLN A 142 7.66 26.65 5.79
CA GLN A 142 7.08 25.43 6.37
C GLN A 142 7.09 25.47 7.89
N GLU A 143 6.06 24.89 8.50
CA GLU A 143 6.03 24.56 9.92
C GLU A 143 5.72 23.07 10.04
N LEU A 144 6.68 22.30 10.54
CA LEU A 144 6.60 20.85 10.65
C LEU A 144 6.38 20.47 12.11
N SER A 145 5.53 19.48 12.34
CA SER A 145 5.19 18.99 13.69
C SER A 145 6.32 18.24 14.40
N SER A 146 7.34 17.76 13.68
CA SER A 146 8.52 17.11 14.27
C SER A 146 9.80 17.46 13.50
N PRO A 147 10.96 17.51 14.18
CA PRO A 147 12.23 17.92 13.57
C PRO A 147 12.78 16.92 12.54
N ASP A 148 12.38 15.66 12.62
CA ASP A 148 12.82 14.61 11.68
C ASP A 148 12.15 14.72 10.30
N GLN A 149 11.14 15.59 10.15
CA GLN A 149 10.46 15.81 8.88
C GLN A 149 11.25 16.80 8.03
N THR A 150 11.25 16.59 6.73
CA THR A 150 11.77 17.55 5.76
C THR A 150 10.70 17.81 4.71
N ALA A 151 10.66 19.03 4.16
CA ALA A 151 9.92 19.26 2.94
C ALA A 151 10.69 20.14 1.99
N GLU A 152 10.65 19.74 0.71
CA GLU A 152 11.41 20.37 -0.34
C GLU A 152 10.52 20.67 -1.54
N LEU A 153 10.69 21.87 -2.08
CA LEU A 153 10.06 22.24 -3.32
C LEU A 153 10.76 21.56 -4.48
N GLN A 154 10.00 20.95 -5.39
CA GLN A 154 10.50 20.35 -6.61
C GLN A 154 9.98 21.16 -7.82
N PRO A 155 10.70 22.21 -8.27
CA PRO A 155 10.22 23.09 -9.34
C PRO A 155 9.98 22.37 -10.67
N LYS A 156 10.79 21.34 -10.95
CA LYS A 156 10.69 20.53 -12.18
C LYS A 156 9.37 19.78 -12.27
N SER A 157 8.90 19.22 -11.16
CA SER A 157 7.65 18.45 -11.08
C SER A 157 6.46 19.29 -10.60
N LYS A 158 6.67 20.58 -10.27
CA LYS A 158 5.67 21.46 -9.66
C LYS A 158 4.99 20.80 -8.45
N ALA A 159 5.80 20.17 -7.62
CA ALA A 159 5.33 19.45 -6.45
C ALA A 159 6.14 19.86 -5.21
N LEU A 160 5.50 19.76 -4.06
CA LEU A 160 6.15 19.81 -2.77
C LEU A 160 6.32 18.37 -2.28
N LEU A 161 7.56 17.98 -1.98
CA LEU A 161 7.89 16.68 -1.42
C LEU A 161 7.99 16.80 0.10
N TRP A 162 7.04 16.23 0.83
CA TRP A 162 7.13 16.09 2.29
C TRP A 162 7.64 14.69 2.62
N GLU A 163 8.80 14.62 3.28
CA GLU A 163 9.43 13.37 3.70
C GLU A 163 9.28 13.17 5.21
N ILE A 164 8.79 11.98 5.57
CA ILE A 164 8.70 11.53 6.96
C ILE A 164 9.51 10.23 7.07
N PRO A 165 10.75 10.29 7.60
CA PRO A 165 11.63 9.12 7.68
C PRO A 165 11.04 8.00 8.54
N ARG A 166 10.34 8.37 9.62
CA ARG A 166 9.71 7.45 10.56
C ARG A 166 8.35 7.96 10.97
N PHE A 167 7.33 7.13 10.78
CA PHE A 167 5.98 7.44 11.23
C PHE A 167 5.47 6.37 12.20
N PRO A 168 5.43 6.65 13.51
CA PRO A 168 4.87 5.72 14.49
C PRO A 168 3.37 5.47 14.26
N GLY A 169 2.92 4.24 14.50
CA GLY A 169 1.50 3.91 14.52
C GLY A 169 0.74 4.69 15.58
N GLY A 170 -0.48 5.10 15.29
CA GLY A 170 -1.34 5.89 16.17
C GLY A 170 -0.89 7.35 16.32
N ALA A 171 0.25 7.74 15.74
CA ALA A 171 0.71 9.11 15.76
C ALA A 171 0.00 9.95 14.69
N GLN A 172 0.02 11.25 14.93
CA GLN A 172 -0.47 12.26 14.00
C GLN A 172 0.66 13.26 13.76
N LEU A 173 0.96 13.50 12.49
CA LEU A 173 1.96 14.47 12.05
C LEU A 173 1.26 15.48 11.15
N SER A 174 1.57 16.75 11.35
CA SER A 174 1.08 17.85 10.53
C SER A 174 2.22 18.65 9.95
N ALA A 175 1.96 19.21 8.77
CA ALA A 175 2.81 20.18 8.12
C ALA A 175 1.96 21.35 7.61
N LEU A 176 2.36 22.57 7.95
CA LEU A 176 1.82 23.79 7.38
C LEU A 176 2.81 24.30 6.33
N PHE A 177 2.37 24.38 5.08
CA PHE A 177 3.13 24.95 3.98
C PHE A 177 2.52 26.29 3.60
N LYS A 178 3.24 27.37 3.84
CA LYS A 178 2.86 28.70 3.38
C LYS A 178 3.57 28.92 2.06
N VAL A 179 2.81 28.81 0.98
CA VAL A 179 3.34 29.01 -0.36
C VAL A 179 3.07 30.46 -0.75
N ASP A 180 3.87 31.08 -1.59
CA ASP A 180 3.47 32.31 -2.27
C ASP A 180 3.25 32.02 -3.75
N VAL A 181 2.10 32.43 -4.26
CA VAL A 181 1.81 32.37 -5.69
C VAL A 181 1.44 33.75 -6.22
N PRO A 182 2.33 34.41 -6.97
CA PRO A 182 2.03 35.69 -7.58
C PRO A 182 1.00 35.51 -8.72
N GLY A 183 -0.07 36.30 -8.69
CA GLY A 183 -1.00 36.45 -9.82
C GLY A 183 -2.18 35.46 -9.90
N LEU A 184 -2.42 34.60 -8.89
CA LEU A 184 -3.61 33.74 -8.89
C LEU A 184 -4.86 34.49 -8.42
N SER A 185 -5.94 34.36 -9.19
CA SER A 185 -7.28 34.69 -8.74
C SER A 185 -7.78 33.65 -7.71
N SER A 186 -8.77 34.01 -6.89
CA SER A 186 -9.39 33.10 -5.92
C SER A 186 -9.90 31.79 -6.54
N ALA A 187 -10.25 31.80 -7.84
CA ALA A 187 -10.70 30.62 -8.58
C ALA A 187 -9.57 29.63 -8.89
N SER A 188 -8.34 30.10 -9.04
CA SER A 188 -7.16 29.28 -9.35
C SER A 188 -6.57 28.58 -8.12
N LEU A 189 -6.95 29.02 -6.90
CA LEU A 189 -6.59 28.36 -5.64
C LEU A 189 -7.28 27.00 -5.44
N LEU A 190 -8.34 26.71 -6.21
CA LEU A 190 -9.07 25.45 -6.21
C LEU A 190 -8.44 24.38 -7.11
N GLU A 191 -7.50 24.74 -7.99
CA GLU A 191 -6.74 23.80 -8.83
C GLU A 191 -5.54 23.18 -8.08
N VAL A 192 -5.76 22.75 -6.83
CA VAL A 192 -4.76 21.99 -6.08
C VAL A 192 -4.92 20.53 -6.49
N GLY A 193 -3.85 19.96 -7.04
CA GLY A 193 -3.84 18.55 -7.42
C GLY A 193 -4.00 17.64 -6.21
N PRO A 194 -4.43 16.38 -6.41
CA PRO A 194 -4.55 15.43 -5.32
C PRO A 194 -3.23 15.30 -4.57
N VAL A 195 -3.30 15.21 -3.23
CA VAL A 195 -2.14 14.80 -2.45
C VAL A 195 -1.93 13.32 -2.68
N SER A 196 -0.74 12.98 -3.15
CA SER A 196 -0.30 11.60 -3.33
C SER A 196 0.68 11.23 -2.23
N MET A 197 0.81 9.93 -1.98
CA MET A 197 1.69 9.43 -0.93
C MET A 197 2.29 8.09 -1.35
N SER A 198 3.58 7.93 -1.12
CA SER A 198 4.33 6.70 -1.32
C SER A 198 4.88 6.22 0.02
N PHE A 199 4.75 4.92 0.29
CA PHE A 199 5.16 4.32 1.55
C PHE A 199 5.47 2.83 1.41
N GLU A 200 6.24 2.30 2.36
CA GLU A 200 6.45 0.87 2.54
C GLU A 200 6.11 0.42 3.98
N LEU A 201 5.28 -0.61 4.09
CA LEU A 201 4.85 -1.20 5.36
C LEU A 201 5.30 -2.67 5.43
N PRO A 202 6.38 -2.96 6.18
CA PRO A 202 6.78 -4.32 6.42
C PRO A 202 5.81 -5.01 7.37
N LYS A 203 5.65 -6.32 7.19
CA LYS A 203 4.85 -7.24 8.02
C LYS A 203 3.35 -6.89 8.10
N GLN A 204 2.82 -6.20 7.09
CA GLN A 204 1.41 -5.78 7.03
C GLN A 204 0.81 -6.05 5.65
N THR A 205 -0.47 -6.41 5.62
CA THR A 205 -1.31 -6.43 4.41
C THR A 205 -2.49 -5.49 4.60
N CYS A 206 -2.86 -4.75 3.56
CA CYS A 206 -4.04 -3.89 3.59
C CYS A 206 -5.34 -4.62 3.24
N SER A 207 -5.25 -5.73 2.50
CA SER A 207 -6.39 -6.58 2.12
C SER A 207 -6.84 -7.52 3.24
N GLY A 208 -5.97 -7.80 4.21
CA GLY A 208 -6.20 -8.87 5.20
C GLY A 208 -5.86 -10.27 4.69
N LEU A 209 -5.41 -10.41 3.43
CA LEU A 209 -4.95 -11.70 2.90
C LEU A 209 -3.75 -12.20 3.71
N GLN A 210 -3.79 -13.48 4.06
CA GLN A 210 -2.82 -14.17 4.90
C GLN A 210 -2.52 -15.54 4.32
N ILE A 211 -1.28 -15.97 4.54
CA ILE A 211 -0.82 -17.33 4.23
C ILE A 211 -0.90 -18.13 5.52
N ARG A 212 -1.78 -19.12 5.55
CA ARG A 212 -2.00 -20.00 6.71
C ARG A 212 -0.90 -21.05 6.81
N PHE A 213 -0.52 -21.62 5.68
CA PHE A 213 0.55 -22.61 5.62
C PHE A 213 1.22 -22.63 4.24
N LEU A 214 2.45 -23.11 4.23
CA LEU A 214 3.23 -23.43 3.04
C LEU A 214 3.79 -24.84 3.23
N GLN A 215 3.47 -25.75 2.30
CA GLN A 215 3.92 -27.14 2.30
C GLN A 215 4.72 -27.42 1.03
N LEU A 216 5.86 -28.10 1.13
CA LEU A 216 6.70 -28.50 0.00
C LEU A 216 6.61 -30.02 -0.23
N SER A 217 6.63 -30.45 -1.49
CA SER A 217 6.62 -31.87 -1.89
C SER A 217 7.69 -32.15 -2.96
N PRO A 218 8.69 -33.04 -2.70
CA PRO A 218 8.83 -33.89 -1.51
C PRO A 218 9.25 -33.10 -0.25
N THR A 219 8.85 -33.62 0.91
CA THR A 219 9.24 -33.05 2.22
C THR A 219 10.76 -33.02 2.32
N GLN A 220 11.37 -31.84 2.23
CA GLN A 220 12.82 -31.72 2.39
C GLN A 220 13.18 -31.96 3.86
N THR A 221 13.95 -33.00 4.14
CA THR A 221 14.40 -33.38 5.49
C THR A 221 15.63 -32.59 5.95
N GLY A 222 15.74 -31.32 5.56
CA GLY A 222 16.84 -30.42 5.90
C GLY A 222 16.32 -29.03 6.29
N LEU A 223 17.22 -28.17 6.79
CA LEU A 223 16.96 -26.78 7.20
C LEU A 223 16.57 -25.88 6.01
N SER A 224 15.46 -26.17 5.33
CA SER A 224 14.88 -25.27 4.36
C SER A 224 14.23 -24.11 5.11
N GLN A 225 15.00 -23.04 5.33
CA GLN A 225 14.45 -21.80 5.87
C GLN A 225 13.47 -21.19 4.86
N HIS A 226 12.21 -21.09 5.27
CA HIS A 226 11.14 -20.44 4.54
C HIS A 226 10.79 -19.13 5.25
N TRP A 227 10.70 -18.03 4.51
CA TRP A 227 10.37 -16.72 5.05
C TRP A 227 9.13 -16.19 4.33
N VAL A 228 8.03 -16.05 5.05
CA VAL A 228 6.88 -15.30 4.54
C VAL A 228 7.05 -13.84 4.94
N GLN A 229 7.05 -12.92 3.98
CA GLN A 229 7.28 -11.50 4.22
C GLN A 229 6.13 -10.67 3.64
N TYR A 230 5.22 -10.25 4.50
CA TYR A 230 4.20 -9.30 4.08
C TYR A 230 4.83 -7.92 3.87
N VAL A 231 4.66 -7.29 2.70
CA VAL A 231 5.19 -5.95 2.40
C VAL A 231 4.15 -5.16 1.62
N THR A 232 3.47 -4.20 2.26
CA THR A 232 2.55 -3.30 1.55
C THR A 232 3.33 -2.08 1.07
N HIS A 233 3.45 -1.92 -0.24
CA HIS A 233 4.10 -0.77 -0.87
C HIS A 233 3.10 -0.01 -1.75
N SER A 234 3.09 1.32 -1.65
CA SER A 234 2.28 2.20 -2.50
C SER A 234 3.16 3.28 -3.12
N ASP A 235 2.96 3.55 -4.42
CA ASP A 235 3.62 4.66 -5.15
C ASP A 235 2.70 5.86 -5.40
N SER A 236 1.39 5.69 -5.16
CA SER A 236 0.38 6.69 -5.51
C SER A 236 -0.88 6.55 -4.64
N TYR A 237 -0.71 6.63 -3.32
CA TYR A 237 -1.84 6.68 -2.39
C TYR A 237 -2.51 8.06 -2.44
N ILE A 238 -3.57 8.19 -3.23
CA ILE A 238 -4.37 9.41 -3.36
C ILE A 238 -5.66 9.30 -2.53
N ARG A 239 -5.99 10.30 -1.72
CA ARG A 239 -7.32 10.46 -1.12
C ARG A 239 -7.88 11.81 -1.59
N ILE A 240 -9.00 11.76 -2.30
CA ILE A 240 -9.76 12.94 -2.77
C ILE A 240 -10.66 13.41 -1.63
#